data_AF-A0A2D7CRZ5-F1
#
_entry.id   AF-A0A2D7CRZ5-F1
#
_cell.length_a   1.000
_cell.length_b   1.000
_cell.length_c   1.000
_cell.angle_alpha   90.00
_cell.angle_beta   90.00
_cell.angle_gamma   90.00
#
_symmetry.space_group_name_H-M   'P 1'
#
loop_
_entity.id
_entity.type
_entity.pdbx_description
1 polymer ?
#
loop_
_entity_poly.entity_id
_entity_poly.type
_entity_poly.pdbx_seq_one_letter_code
_entity_poly.pdbx_strand_id
1 'polypeptide(L)'
;MFNKMNTKKLCVACKAMKFNEPVRISNTVPLWLRKTNYVQNFVDSQKEFRIKRRRGNVMKVCVQLSPEDKGSYVLYWAATPNDDNLKTKHARQAYDKFQNSGICKVQEDGTAIMYIECPQNYKTIDEDGEYTFYRHLHYMLQQPGKKEWDNSRFWTLAVTCQFTPEYFRSILLDKSIMVVNALGSEYDIPGAIHLDPKKRINTLKRQLVHDLQNYPKIKHAVETNQIDWYAIPMVVYCKDTACHAAENLAVELYRKGFVNVSVFPGGYDKIIKSKLI
;
A
#
# COMPACT_ATOMS: atom_id res chain seq x y z
N MET A 1 5.25 -8.43 27.64
CA MET A 1 4.38 -7.24 27.69
C MET A 1 3.64 -7.14 26.37
N PHE A 2 2.40 -7.62 26.30
CA PHE A 2 1.60 -7.55 25.07
C PHE A 2 0.91 -6.18 25.06
N ASN A 3 1.49 -5.22 24.34
CA ASN A 3 0.82 -3.94 24.13
C ASN A 3 -0.48 -4.19 23.37
N LYS A 4 -1.58 -3.64 23.89
CA LYS A 4 -2.85 -3.49 23.18
C LYS A 4 -2.52 -3.00 21.77
N MET A 5 -2.71 -3.84 20.75
CA MET A 5 -2.75 -3.34 19.39
C MET A 5 -4.06 -2.56 19.28
N ASN A 6 -4.00 -1.26 19.62
CA ASN A 6 -4.93 -0.26 19.14
C ASN A 6 -5.09 -0.49 17.63
N THR A 7 -6.30 -0.37 17.12
CA THR A 7 -6.61 -0.42 15.70
C THR A 7 -5.55 0.38 14.93
N LYS A 8 -4.69 -0.31 14.17
CA LYS A 8 -3.58 0.36 13.47
C LYS A 8 -4.18 1.46 12.59
N LYS A 9 -3.54 2.63 12.54
CA LYS A 9 -3.95 3.70 11.62
C LYS A 9 -3.33 3.43 10.25
N LEU A 10 -3.94 3.95 9.18
CA LEU A 10 -3.33 3.90 7.83
C LEU A 10 -2.00 4.66 7.77
N CYS A 11 -1.94 5.75 8.53
CA CYS A 11 -0.81 6.66 8.67
C CYS A 11 -0.89 7.33 10.06
N VAL A 12 0.21 7.92 10.55
CA VAL A 12 0.23 8.63 11.85
C VAL A 12 -0.89 9.66 11.96
N ALA A 13 -1.15 10.38 10.86
CA ALA A 13 -2.13 11.46 10.83
C ALA A 13 -3.56 10.97 10.55
N CYS A 14 -3.81 9.68 10.31
CA CYS A 14 -5.11 9.20 9.86
C CYS A 14 -6.09 9.02 11.05
N LYS A 15 -7.35 9.47 10.91
CA LYS A 15 -8.36 9.37 11.98
C LYS A 15 -8.82 7.94 12.27
N ALA A 16 -8.79 7.08 11.25
CA ALA A 16 -9.24 5.70 11.32
C ALA A 16 -8.52 4.88 10.25
N MET A 17 -8.89 3.61 10.17
CA MET A 17 -8.45 2.71 9.12
C MET A 17 -9.67 2.12 8.42
N LYS A 18 -9.78 2.38 7.12
CA LYS A 18 -10.76 1.77 6.24
C LYS A 18 -10.06 1.27 4.99
N PHE A 19 -10.40 0.06 4.58
CA PHE A 19 -9.94 -0.50 3.32
C PHE A 19 -10.91 -0.09 2.21
N ASN A 20 -10.37 0.25 1.05
CA ASN A 20 -11.13 0.65 -0.14
C ASN A 20 -11.90 1.97 -0.04
N GLU A 21 -11.84 2.65 1.10
CA GLU A 21 -12.47 3.96 1.30
C GLU A 21 -11.43 5.00 1.73
N PRO A 22 -11.51 6.23 1.21
CA PRO A 22 -10.70 7.33 1.72
C PRO A 22 -11.03 7.66 3.17
N VAL A 23 -9.99 7.95 3.95
CA VAL A 23 -10.10 8.40 5.35
C VAL A 23 -9.57 9.82 5.47
N ARG A 24 -10.32 10.69 6.16
CA ARG A 24 -9.83 12.04 6.45
C ARG A 24 -8.60 12.00 7.35
N ILE A 25 -7.67 12.89 7.05
CA ILE A 25 -6.54 13.14 7.92
C ILE A 25 -7.02 13.96 9.14
N SER A 26 -6.36 13.72 10.28
CA SER A 26 -6.54 14.44 11.54
C SER A 26 -5.61 15.65 11.59
N ASN A 27 -5.74 16.47 12.64
CA ASN A 27 -4.82 17.61 12.84
C ASN A 27 -3.46 17.18 13.40
N THR A 28 -3.23 15.88 13.61
CA THR A 28 -1.97 15.35 14.13
C THR A 28 -0.87 15.46 13.07
N VAL A 29 0.15 16.26 13.37
CA VAL A 29 1.36 16.36 12.54
C VAL A 29 2.36 15.27 12.96
N PRO A 30 2.75 14.36 12.05
CA PRO A 30 3.76 13.35 12.31
C PRO A 30 5.08 13.95 12.81
N LEU A 31 5.80 13.25 13.69
CA LEU A 31 7.04 13.75 14.29
C LEU A 31 8.06 14.22 13.25
N TRP A 32 8.22 13.47 12.17
CA TRP A 32 9.17 13.79 11.08
C TRP A 32 8.82 15.07 10.30
N LEU A 33 7.60 15.60 10.46
CA LEU A 33 7.14 16.86 9.86
C LEU A 33 7.13 18.04 10.84
N ARG A 34 7.36 17.83 12.14
CA ARG A 34 7.29 18.90 13.16
C ARG A 34 8.36 19.98 12.96
N LYS A 35 9.60 19.60 12.62
CA LYS A 35 10.70 20.54 12.38
C LYS A 35 10.58 21.24 11.03
N THR A 36 10.17 20.50 10.00
CA THR A 36 10.01 21.02 8.64
C THR A 36 8.84 20.30 8.00
N ASN A 37 7.79 21.03 7.68
CA ASN A 37 6.60 20.45 7.06
C ASN A 37 6.83 20.30 5.55
N TYR A 38 7.57 19.26 5.18
CA TYR A 38 7.88 18.96 3.78
C TYR A 38 6.63 18.73 2.92
N VAL A 39 5.55 18.23 3.52
CA VAL A 39 4.26 18.06 2.84
C VAL A 39 3.66 19.42 2.50
N GLN A 40 3.57 20.34 3.47
CA GLN A 40 3.05 21.67 3.21
C GLN A 40 3.90 22.42 2.18
N ASN A 41 5.23 22.36 2.29
CA ASN A 41 6.13 22.97 1.30
C ASN A 41 5.90 22.41 -0.11
N PHE A 42 5.66 21.10 -0.23
CA PHE A 42 5.31 20.48 -1.49
C PHE A 42 3.97 21.00 -2.02
N VAL A 43 2.93 21.03 -1.19
CA VAL A 43 1.60 21.55 -1.54
C VAL A 43 1.67 22.99 -2.03
N ASP A 44 2.35 23.86 -1.28
CA ASP A 44 2.47 25.29 -1.58
C ASP A 44 3.26 25.55 -2.88
N SER A 45 4.11 24.60 -3.29
CA SER A 45 4.82 24.67 -4.57
C SER A 45 3.92 24.34 -5.78
N GLN A 46 2.77 23.69 -5.59
CA GLN A 46 1.87 23.27 -6.68
C GLN A 46 0.84 24.36 -7.04
N LYS A 47 1.30 25.53 -7.50
CA LYS A 47 0.42 26.68 -7.78
C LYS A 47 -0.24 26.68 -9.16
N GLU A 48 0.22 25.86 -10.09
CA GLU A 48 -0.20 25.97 -11.48
C GLU A 48 -1.52 25.27 -11.82
N PHE A 49 -2.10 24.44 -10.94
CA PHE A 49 -3.37 23.71 -11.16
C PHE A 49 -3.50 23.16 -12.58
N ARG A 50 -2.46 22.47 -13.04
CA ARG A 50 -2.37 21.84 -14.37
C ARG A 50 -2.30 20.35 -14.19
N ILE A 51 -2.91 19.61 -15.11
CA ILE A 51 -2.83 18.15 -15.11
C ILE A 51 -1.36 17.73 -15.18
N LYS A 52 -0.92 17.00 -14.17
CA LYS A 52 0.41 16.41 -14.08
C LYS A 52 0.23 14.94 -13.76
N ARG A 53 0.84 14.08 -14.55
CA ARG A 53 0.84 12.64 -14.27
C ARG A 53 2.21 12.07 -14.53
N ARG A 54 2.58 11.09 -13.72
CA ARG A 54 3.75 10.28 -13.99
C ARG A 54 3.49 9.37 -15.19
N ARG A 55 4.55 9.07 -15.93
CA ARG A 55 4.56 8.13 -17.06
C ARG A 55 5.40 6.91 -16.68
N GLY A 56 5.17 5.78 -17.33
CA GLY A 56 5.89 4.53 -17.07
C GLY A 56 5.03 3.51 -16.34
N ASN A 57 5.63 2.76 -15.41
CA ASN A 57 4.98 1.67 -14.67
C ASN A 57 4.10 2.22 -13.53
N VAL A 58 2.97 2.81 -13.91
CA VAL A 58 2.00 3.40 -12.98
C VAL A 58 0.74 2.56 -12.88
N MET A 59 0.20 2.46 -11.66
CA MET A 59 -1.13 1.97 -11.39
C MET A 59 -2.15 3.11 -11.38
N LYS A 60 -3.40 2.77 -11.73
CA LYS A 60 -4.54 3.69 -11.67
C LYS A 60 -5.24 3.52 -10.34
N VAL A 61 -5.47 4.63 -9.63
CA VAL A 61 -6.30 4.67 -8.43
C VAL A 61 -7.48 5.59 -8.72
N CYS A 62 -8.68 5.02 -8.72
CA CYS A 62 -9.92 5.74 -8.97
C CYS A 62 -10.62 6.03 -7.64
N VAL A 63 -11.06 7.27 -7.46
CA VAL A 63 -11.88 7.68 -6.31
C VAL A 63 -13.12 8.39 -6.82
N GLN A 64 -14.28 7.97 -6.33
CA GLN A 64 -15.54 8.66 -6.55
C GLN A 64 -15.65 9.85 -5.59
N LEU A 65 -15.82 11.06 -6.14
CA LEU A 65 -15.97 12.30 -5.37
C LEU A 65 -17.40 12.83 -5.46
N SER A 66 -17.68 13.90 -4.71
CA SER A 66 -19.02 14.53 -4.71
C SER A 66 -19.33 15.08 -6.11
N PRO A 67 -20.60 15.08 -6.56
CA PRO A 67 -20.99 15.76 -7.79
C PRO A 67 -20.61 17.26 -7.82
N GLU A 68 -20.46 17.92 -6.66
CA GLU A 68 -20.01 19.32 -6.58
C GLU A 68 -18.53 19.50 -6.95
N ASP A 69 -17.74 18.42 -6.94
CA ASP A 69 -16.30 18.47 -7.20
C ASP A 69 -15.96 18.40 -8.69
N LYS A 70 -16.96 18.22 -9.55
CA LYS A 70 -16.77 18.12 -11.00
C LYS A 70 -15.95 19.28 -11.52
N GLY A 71 -14.95 18.95 -12.33
CA GLY A 71 -14.03 19.92 -12.90
C GLY A 71 -13.02 20.55 -11.93
N SER A 72 -13.08 20.25 -10.63
CA SER A 72 -12.07 20.67 -9.66
C SER A 72 -10.76 19.89 -9.87
N TYR A 73 -9.66 20.45 -9.39
CA TYR A 73 -8.37 19.75 -9.39
C TYR A 73 -8.14 18.96 -8.11
N VAL A 74 -7.41 17.85 -8.23
CA VAL A 74 -6.96 17.01 -7.13
C VAL A 74 -5.45 16.90 -7.20
N LEU A 75 -4.76 17.31 -6.14
CA LEU A 75 -3.34 17.04 -5.92
C LEU A 75 -3.21 15.71 -5.17
N TYR A 76 -2.35 14.82 -5.65
CA TYR A 76 -2.14 13.52 -5.01
C TYR A 76 -0.66 13.15 -4.95
N TRP A 77 -0.28 12.39 -3.93
CA TRP A 77 1.09 11.90 -3.75
C TRP A 77 1.15 10.64 -2.89
N ALA A 78 2.15 9.80 -3.13
CA ALA A 78 2.44 8.62 -2.34
C ALA A 78 3.95 8.48 -2.13
N ALA A 79 4.36 7.52 -1.31
CA ALA A 79 5.77 7.16 -1.22
C ALA A 79 6.28 6.65 -2.57
N THR A 80 7.57 6.84 -2.85
CA THR A 80 8.22 6.25 -4.02
C THR A 80 8.24 4.72 -3.92
N PRO A 81 8.36 3.96 -5.02
CA PRO A 81 8.56 2.51 -4.94
C PRO A 81 9.82 2.14 -4.19
N ASN A 82 9.85 0.92 -3.70
CA ASN A 82 11.04 0.36 -3.10
C ASN A 82 11.89 -0.36 -4.15
N ASP A 83 13.19 -0.18 -4.06
CA ASP A 83 14.21 -0.93 -4.79
C ASP A 83 14.56 -2.25 -4.10
N ASP A 84 14.32 -2.36 -2.79
CA ASP A 84 14.62 -3.54 -1.98
C ASP A 84 13.44 -3.89 -1.05
N ASN A 85 12.63 -4.88 -1.41
CA ASN A 85 11.44 -5.29 -0.64
C ASN A 85 11.74 -5.82 0.78
N LEU A 86 13.01 -6.06 1.10
CA LEU A 86 13.47 -6.55 2.41
C LEU A 86 14.07 -5.44 3.28
N LYS A 87 13.97 -4.18 2.84
CA LYS A 87 14.33 -3.01 3.64
C LYS A 87 13.20 -2.00 3.62
N THR A 88 12.86 -1.46 4.78
CA THR A 88 11.82 -0.42 4.88
C THR A 88 12.45 0.93 5.14
N LYS A 89 12.25 1.89 4.23
CA LYS A 89 12.77 3.26 4.36
C LYS A 89 11.95 4.03 5.42
N HIS A 90 12.57 5.01 6.08
CA HIS A 90 11.83 5.95 6.91
C HIS A 90 11.04 6.95 6.05
N ALA A 91 9.97 7.52 6.61
CA ALA A 91 9.04 8.41 5.89
C ALA A 91 9.72 9.48 5.04
N ARG A 92 10.72 10.20 5.59
CA ARG A 92 11.44 11.25 4.85
C ARG A 92 12.12 10.72 3.58
N GLN A 93 12.74 9.55 3.66
CA GLN A 93 13.41 8.92 2.53
C GLN A 93 12.40 8.29 1.56
N ALA A 94 11.31 7.73 2.08
CA ALA A 94 10.28 7.10 1.27
C ALA A 94 9.52 8.10 0.39
N TYR A 95 9.17 9.27 0.93
CA TYR A 95 8.53 10.35 0.17
C TYR A 95 9.54 11.21 -0.61
N ASP A 96 10.79 11.29 -0.16
CA ASP A 96 11.89 12.03 -0.80
C ASP A 96 11.48 13.44 -1.27
N LYS A 97 11.43 13.67 -2.59
CA LYS A 97 11.03 14.93 -3.24
C LYS A 97 9.60 14.87 -3.82
N PHE A 98 8.75 13.99 -3.29
CA PHE A 98 7.36 13.80 -3.73
C PHE A 98 7.23 13.45 -5.22
N GLN A 99 8.16 12.65 -5.76
CA GLN A 99 8.19 12.33 -7.19
C GLN A 99 7.05 11.40 -7.62
N ASN A 100 6.51 10.60 -6.68
CA ASN A 100 5.32 9.78 -6.91
C ASN A 100 4.05 10.59 -6.63
N SER A 101 3.85 11.65 -7.42
CA SER A 101 2.74 12.59 -7.27
C SER A 101 2.22 13.08 -8.63
N GLY A 102 1.09 13.78 -8.58
CA GLY A 102 0.50 14.40 -9.75
C GLY A 102 -0.72 15.25 -9.41
N ILE A 103 -1.32 15.81 -10.45
CA ILE A 103 -2.55 16.58 -10.40
C ILE A 103 -3.50 16.03 -11.46
N CYS A 104 -4.70 15.66 -11.07
CA CYS A 104 -5.77 15.29 -11.99
C CYS A 104 -6.95 16.26 -11.87
N LYS A 105 -7.85 16.22 -12.85
CA LYS A 105 -9.12 16.95 -12.83
C LYS A 105 -10.24 15.94 -12.60
N VAL A 106 -11.21 16.28 -11.75
CA VAL A 106 -12.39 15.45 -11.52
C VAL A 106 -13.23 15.43 -12.80
N GLN A 107 -13.60 14.24 -13.24
CA GLN A 107 -14.37 13.99 -14.44
C GLN A 107 -15.86 14.34 -14.23
N GLU A 108 -16.63 14.39 -15.33
CA GLU A 108 -18.06 14.73 -15.30
C GLU A 108 -18.92 13.73 -14.52
N ASP A 109 -18.48 12.48 -14.43
CA ASP A 109 -19.09 11.44 -13.62
C ASP A 109 -18.71 11.51 -12.13
N GLY A 110 -17.86 12.48 -11.74
CA GLY A 110 -17.34 12.63 -10.38
C GLY A 110 -16.10 11.78 -10.10
N THR A 111 -15.55 11.07 -11.09
CA THR A 111 -14.36 10.23 -10.91
C THR A 111 -13.08 11.06 -10.93
N ALA A 112 -12.21 10.87 -9.94
CA ALA A 112 -10.82 11.30 -10.00
C ALA A 112 -9.90 10.09 -10.27
N ILE A 113 -9.12 10.16 -11.36
CA ILE A 113 -8.18 9.12 -11.75
C ILE A 113 -6.74 9.57 -11.47
N MET A 114 -6.12 8.92 -10.50
CA MET A 114 -4.75 9.21 -10.04
C MET A 114 -3.79 8.15 -10.58
N TYR A 115 -2.60 8.56 -10.99
CA TYR A 115 -1.58 7.68 -11.57
C TYR A 115 -0.33 7.71 -10.70
N ILE A 116 -0.10 6.63 -9.96
CA ILE A 116 1.03 6.50 -9.05
C ILE A 116 1.80 5.22 -9.38
N GLU A 117 3.08 5.18 -9.10
CA GLU A 117 3.77 3.89 -8.98
C GLU A 117 3.35 3.21 -7.67
N CYS A 118 3.47 1.88 -7.58
CA CYS A 118 3.19 1.14 -6.35
C CYS A 118 4.02 1.72 -5.19
N PRO A 119 3.40 2.35 -4.19
CA PRO A 119 4.15 2.98 -3.11
C PRO A 119 4.74 1.93 -2.18
N GLN A 120 5.91 2.21 -1.62
CA GLN A 120 6.48 1.37 -0.57
C GLN A 120 5.78 1.56 0.77
N ASN A 121 5.88 0.55 1.63
CA ASN A 121 5.68 0.73 3.07
C ASN A 121 6.81 1.61 3.62
N TYR A 122 6.54 2.38 4.67
CA TYR A 122 7.57 3.18 5.32
C TYR A 122 7.47 3.09 6.84
N LYS A 123 8.61 3.33 7.49
CA LYS A 123 8.72 3.48 8.94
C LYS A 123 8.59 4.93 9.35
N THR A 124 7.90 5.18 10.45
CA THR A 124 8.01 6.46 11.14
C THR A 124 7.81 6.26 12.63
N ILE A 125 8.36 7.21 13.40
CA ILE A 125 8.19 7.29 14.83
C ILE A 125 6.98 8.18 15.11
N ASP A 126 6.10 7.73 16.00
CA ASP A 126 5.10 8.54 16.68
C ASP A 126 5.31 8.49 18.20
N GLU A 127 4.33 8.93 18.98
CA GLU A 127 4.44 9.00 20.44
C GLU A 127 4.49 7.61 21.11
N ASP A 128 3.99 6.57 20.43
CA ASP A 128 3.91 5.21 20.95
C ASP A 128 5.11 4.33 20.49
N GLY A 129 5.85 4.78 19.48
CA GLY A 129 7.08 4.13 19.01
C GLY A 129 7.31 4.20 17.51
N GLU A 130 8.22 3.36 17.00
CA GLU A 130 8.43 3.18 15.57
C GLU A 130 7.49 2.13 14.99
N TYR A 131 6.80 2.48 13.91
CA TYR A 131 5.89 1.59 13.22
C TYR A 131 6.08 1.62 11.71
N THR A 132 5.91 0.45 11.08
CA THR A 132 5.76 0.34 9.65
C THR A 132 4.29 0.53 9.26
N PHE A 133 4.02 1.47 8.36
CA PHE A 133 2.66 1.82 7.90
C PHE A 133 2.29 1.14 6.58
N TYR A 134 0.99 1.01 6.34
CA TYR A 134 0.44 0.47 5.09
C TYR A 134 0.87 1.32 3.89
N ARG A 135 0.83 0.71 2.71
CA ARG A 135 0.92 1.44 1.45
C ARG A 135 -0.33 2.32 1.31
N HIS A 136 -0.14 3.60 1.03
CA HIS A 136 -1.26 4.53 0.86
C HIS A 136 -0.94 5.69 -0.07
N LEU A 137 -2.02 6.29 -0.56
CA LEU A 137 -2.06 7.50 -1.36
C LEU A 137 -2.67 8.62 -0.53
N HIS A 138 -2.06 9.79 -0.60
CA HIS A 138 -2.60 11.04 -0.09
C HIS A 138 -3.20 11.85 -1.22
N TYR A 139 -4.31 12.53 -0.98
CA TYR A 139 -4.84 13.49 -1.95
C TYR A 139 -5.61 14.63 -1.29
N MET A 140 -5.60 15.79 -1.95
CA MET A 140 -6.32 17.00 -1.55
C MET A 140 -7.07 17.59 -2.73
N LEU A 141 -8.25 18.15 -2.44
CA LEU A 141 -9.02 18.87 -3.44
C LEU A 141 -8.63 20.36 -3.46
N GLN A 142 -8.83 20.96 -4.62
CA GLN A 142 -8.87 22.41 -4.77
C GLN A 142 -10.06 23.01 -3.98
N GLN A 143 -9.86 24.21 -3.42
CA GLN A 143 -10.95 25.00 -2.86
C GLN A 143 -11.93 25.43 -3.97
N PRO A 144 -13.25 25.27 -3.79
CA PRO A 144 -14.24 25.71 -4.77
C PRO A 144 -14.05 27.17 -5.19
N GLY A 145 -13.97 27.42 -6.49
CA GLY A 145 -13.82 28.77 -7.06
C GLY A 145 -12.47 29.46 -6.83
N LYS A 146 -11.49 28.81 -6.20
CA LYS A 146 -10.19 29.41 -5.87
C LYS A 146 -9.02 28.59 -6.42
N LYS A 147 -7.90 29.24 -6.75
CA LYS A 147 -6.65 28.55 -7.13
C LYS A 147 -5.80 28.25 -5.89
N GLU A 148 -6.42 27.55 -4.94
CA GLU A 148 -5.82 27.18 -3.66
C GLU A 148 -6.18 25.73 -3.31
N TRP A 149 -5.27 25.02 -2.64
CA TRP A 149 -5.56 23.70 -2.11
C TRP A 149 -6.36 23.81 -0.81
N ASP A 150 -7.28 22.88 -0.59
CA ASP A 150 -8.16 22.88 0.58
C ASP A 150 -7.61 21.92 1.66
N ASN A 151 -6.95 22.49 2.67
CA ASN A 151 -6.41 21.74 3.80
C ASN A 151 -7.50 20.99 4.60
N SER A 152 -8.77 21.40 4.52
CA SER A 152 -9.88 20.70 5.17
C SER A 152 -10.35 19.47 4.39
N ARG A 153 -9.97 19.36 3.11
CA ARG A 153 -10.34 18.29 2.18
C ARG A 153 -9.14 17.42 1.84
N PHE A 154 -8.42 17.01 2.89
CA PHE A 154 -7.24 16.17 2.82
C PHE A 154 -7.54 14.73 3.29
N TRP A 155 -7.27 13.78 2.40
CA TRP A 155 -7.63 12.37 2.52
C TRP A 155 -6.44 11.45 2.33
N THR A 156 -6.57 10.24 2.89
CA THR A 156 -5.65 9.11 2.70
C THR A 156 -6.42 7.87 2.28
N LEU A 157 -5.92 7.14 1.30
CA LEU A 157 -6.52 5.90 0.80
C LEU A 157 -5.47 4.78 0.85
N ALA A 158 -5.81 3.64 1.43
CA ALA A 158 -4.98 2.44 1.38
C ALA A 158 -4.83 1.95 -0.07
N VAL A 159 -3.63 1.54 -0.46
CA VAL A 159 -3.34 1.09 -1.83
C VAL A 159 -2.84 -0.36 -1.81
N THR A 160 -3.54 -1.23 -2.52
CA THR A 160 -3.08 -2.59 -2.80
C THR A 160 -2.43 -2.63 -4.17
N CYS A 161 -1.14 -2.99 -4.22
CA CYS A 161 -0.43 -3.08 -5.48
C CYS A 161 -0.73 -4.40 -6.21
N GLN A 162 -0.78 -4.30 -7.54
CA GLN A 162 -0.97 -5.43 -8.42
C GLN A 162 0.33 -5.78 -9.15
N PHE A 163 0.65 -7.06 -9.23
CA PHE A 163 1.87 -7.54 -9.89
C PHE A 163 1.58 -8.03 -11.31
N THR A 164 2.53 -7.77 -12.22
CA THR A 164 2.50 -8.36 -13.56
C THR A 164 2.96 -9.83 -13.50
N PRO A 165 2.63 -10.66 -14.50
CA PRO A 165 3.11 -12.05 -14.55
C PRO A 165 4.63 -12.16 -14.53
N GLU A 166 5.34 -11.24 -15.18
CA GLU A 166 6.81 -11.24 -15.27
C GLU A 166 7.43 -10.96 -13.90
N TYR A 167 6.89 -9.98 -13.16
CA TYR A 167 7.35 -9.67 -11.81
C TYR A 167 6.97 -10.77 -10.81
N PHE A 168 5.80 -11.40 -10.98
CA PHE A 168 5.42 -12.55 -10.17
C PHE A 168 6.38 -13.74 -10.38
N ARG A 169 6.83 -13.98 -11.62
CA ARG A 169 7.84 -14.99 -11.91
C ARG A 169 9.17 -14.68 -11.21
N SER A 170 9.64 -13.44 -11.25
CA SER A 170 10.90 -13.09 -10.57
C SER A 170 10.81 -13.30 -9.07
N ILE A 171 9.64 -13.03 -8.46
CA ILE A 171 9.37 -13.32 -7.04
C ILE A 171 9.48 -14.82 -6.72
N LEU A 172 8.89 -15.69 -7.55
CA LEU A 172 8.94 -17.15 -7.33
C LEU A 172 10.38 -17.68 -7.30
N LEU A 173 11.23 -17.16 -8.19
CA LEU A 173 12.63 -17.56 -8.29
C LEU A 173 13.49 -16.96 -7.16
N ASP A 174 13.31 -15.68 -6.88
CA ASP A 174 14.14 -14.94 -5.94
C ASP A 174 13.78 -15.20 -4.47
N LYS A 175 12.54 -15.64 -4.22
CA LYS A 175 11.99 -15.89 -2.88
C LYS A 175 12.11 -14.70 -1.93
N SER A 176 12.05 -13.48 -2.46
CA SER A 176 12.07 -12.22 -1.69
C SER A 176 10.69 -11.74 -1.27
N ILE A 177 9.62 -12.38 -1.74
CA ILE A 177 8.23 -12.13 -1.33
C ILE A 177 7.57 -13.49 -1.10
N MET A 178 6.84 -13.63 0.01
CA MET A 178 6.07 -14.84 0.31
C MET A 178 4.86 -14.94 -0.62
N VAL A 179 4.71 -16.07 -1.30
CA VAL A 179 3.56 -16.33 -2.17
C VAL A 179 2.49 -17.06 -1.37
N VAL A 180 1.26 -16.52 -1.37
CA VAL A 180 0.15 -17.02 -0.54
C VAL A 180 -1.01 -17.44 -1.43
N ASN A 181 -1.38 -18.72 -1.35
CA ASN A 181 -2.58 -19.25 -1.99
C ASN A 181 -3.81 -18.87 -1.16
N ALA A 182 -4.82 -18.27 -1.82
CA ALA A 182 -6.10 -17.95 -1.20
C ALA A 182 -7.18 -19.05 -1.35
N LEU A 183 -6.87 -20.14 -2.04
CA LEU A 183 -7.76 -21.25 -2.37
C LEU A 183 -7.27 -22.58 -1.79
N GLY A 184 -7.92 -23.69 -2.20
CA GLY A 184 -7.49 -25.05 -1.89
C GLY A 184 -6.22 -25.48 -2.64
N SER A 185 -5.71 -26.65 -2.27
CA SER A 185 -4.44 -27.21 -2.76
C SER A 185 -4.43 -27.52 -4.26
N GLU A 186 -5.60 -27.64 -4.90
CA GLU A 186 -5.74 -27.83 -6.33
C GLU A 186 -5.24 -26.64 -7.17
N TYR A 187 -4.99 -25.49 -6.53
CA TYR A 187 -4.41 -24.29 -7.14
C TYR A 187 -3.01 -23.96 -6.59
N ASP A 188 -2.28 -24.96 -6.08
CA ASP A 188 -0.96 -24.73 -5.49
C ASP A 188 0.11 -24.41 -6.54
N ILE A 189 0.75 -23.26 -6.35
CA ILE A 189 2.01 -22.91 -7.01
C ILE A 189 3.16 -23.41 -6.13
N PRO A 190 4.17 -24.13 -6.68
CA PRO A 190 5.29 -24.61 -5.89
C PRO A 190 5.95 -23.52 -5.05
N GLY A 191 6.09 -23.79 -3.73
CA GLY A 191 6.64 -22.85 -2.77
C GLY A 191 5.64 -21.85 -2.18
N ALA A 192 4.41 -21.79 -2.69
CA ALA A 192 3.35 -21.02 -2.06
C ALA A 192 2.95 -21.61 -0.70
N ILE A 193 2.44 -20.75 0.18
CA ILE A 193 1.95 -21.11 1.51
C ILE A 193 0.45 -20.86 1.61
N HIS A 194 -0.18 -21.44 2.61
CA HIS A 194 -1.61 -21.28 2.89
C HIS A 194 -1.81 -20.51 4.19
N LEU A 195 -2.48 -19.36 4.15
CA LEU A 195 -2.84 -18.63 5.36
C LEU A 195 -4.34 -18.65 5.57
N ASP A 196 -4.77 -19.15 6.72
CA ASP A 196 -6.18 -19.09 7.12
C ASP A 196 -6.45 -17.78 7.88
N PRO A 197 -7.15 -16.80 7.27
CA PRO A 197 -7.44 -15.53 7.91
C PRO A 197 -8.40 -15.66 9.09
N LYS A 198 -9.04 -16.82 9.33
CA LYS A 198 -9.85 -17.02 10.53
C LYS A 198 -8.98 -17.27 11.76
N LYS A 199 -7.72 -17.70 11.58
CA LYS A 199 -6.79 -17.91 12.70
C LYS A 199 -6.48 -16.60 13.43
N ARG A 200 -6.21 -16.74 14.74
CA ARG A 200 -5.73 -15.65 15.59
C ARG A 200 -4.35 -15.20 15.13
N ILE A 201 -4.03 -13.92 15.31
CA ILE A 201 -2.76 -13.33 14.85
C ILE A 201 -1.52 -14.04 15.40
N ASN A 202 -1.54 -14.50 16.66
CA ASN A 202 -0.42 -15.25 17.23
C ASN A 202 -0.23 -16.62 16.55
N THR A 203 -1.32 -17.26 16.12
CA THR A 203 -1.25 -18.51 15.36
C THR A 203 -0.70 -18.27 13.97
N LEU A 204 -1.15 -17.21 13.29
CA LEU A 204 -0.61 -16.79 11.99
C LEU A 204 0.88 -16.45 12.09
N LYS A 205 1.30 -15.71 13.14
CA LYS A 205 2.71 -15.40 13.38
C LYS A 205 3.56 -16.66 13.51
N ARG A 206 3.12 -17.64 14.31
CA ARG A 206 3.85 -18.92 14.46
C ARG A 206 3.95 -19.67 13.14
N GLN A 207 2.86 -19.72 12.39
CA GLN A 207 2.84 -20.35 11.06
C GLN A 207 3.80 -19.64 10.10
N LEU A 208 3.74 -18.31 10.00
CA LEU A 208 4.65 -17.54 9.15
C LEU A 208 6.12 -17.77 9.52
N VAL A 209 6.46 -17.74 10.81
CA VAL A 209 7.84 -18.00 11.26
C VAL A 209 8.32 -19.41 10.88
N HIS A 210 7.42 -20.41 10.93
CA HIS A 210 7.73 -21.74 10.43
C HIS A 210 7.92 -21.75 8.91
N ASP A 211 7.03 -21.10 8.16
CA ASP A 211 7.06 -21.09 6.70
C ASP A 211 8.24 -20.30 6.12
N LEU A 212 8.83 -19.39 6.90
CA LEU A 212 10.06 -18.65 6.54
C LEU A 212 11.25 -19.57 6.24
N GLN A 213 11.26 -20.84 6.68
CA GLN A 213 12.32 -21.78 6.29
C GLN A 213 12.38 -21.97 4.75
N ASN A 214 11.26 -21.80 4.05
CA ASN A 214 11.19 -21.87 2.59
C ASN A 214 11.64 -20.57 1.89
N TYR A 215 11.85 -19.50 2.66
CA TYR A 215 12.13 -18.13 2.20
C TYR A 215 13.38 -17.56 2.92
N PRO A 216 14.59 -18.08 2.64
CA PRO A 216 15.79 -17.78 3.43
C PRO A 216 16.17 -16.30 3.45
N LYS A 217 15.93 -15.56 2.36
CA LYS A 217 16.18 -14.11 2.30
C LYS A 217 15.27 -13.33 3.25
N ILE A 218 13.99 -13.68 3.26
CA ILE A 218 13.00 -13.06 4.15
C ILE A 218 13.31 -13.43 5.60
N LYS A 219 13.63 -14.71 5.86
CA LYS A 219 14.03 -15.20 7.17
C LYS A 219 15.20 -14.38 7.72
N HIS A 220 16.26 -14.22 6.94
CA HIS A 220 17.42 -13.43 7.33
C HIS A 220 17.06 -11.96 7.59
N ALA A 221 16.23 -11.34 6.75
CA ALA A 221 15.81 -9.96 6.93
C ALA A 221 14.97 -9.75 8.22
N VAL A 222 14.16 -10.73 8.61
CA VAL A 222 13.41 -10.72 9.88
C VAL A 222 14.35 -10.94 11.08
N GLU A 223 15.25 -11.92 11.01
CA GLU A 223 16.19 -12.25 12.10
C GLU A 223 17.20 -11.12 12.37
N THR A 224 17.55 -10.35 11.33
CA THR A 224 18.43 -9.17 11.43
C THR A 224 17.68 -7.86 11.66
N ASN A 225 16.36 -7.90 11.90
CA ASN A 225 15.48 -6.74 12.13
C ASN A 225 15.45 -5.70 10.99
N GLN A 226 15.79 -6.10 9.75
CA GLN A 226 15.65 -5.22 8.58
C GLN A 226 14.16 -4.97 8.24
N ILE A 227 13.31 -5.97 8.51
CA ILE A 227 11.85 -5.88 8.41
C ILE A 227 11.19 -6.48 9.66
N ASP A 228 10.05 -5.89 10.04
CA ASP A 228 9.21 -6.45 11.08
C ASP A 228 8.46 -7.69 10.58
N TRP A 229 8.15 -8.64 11.46
CA TRP A 229 7.39 -9.85 11.11
C TRP A 229 6.01 -9.55 10.48
N TYR A 230 5.37 -8.44 10.87
CA TYR A 230 4.08 -8.01 10.30
C TYR A 230 4.21 -7.22 9.00
N ALA A 231 5.44 -6.89 8.60
CA ALA A 231 5.80 -6.19 7.37
C ALA A 231 6.47 -7.13 6.35
N ILE A 232 6.49 -8.44 6.61
CA ILE A 232 6.93 -9.45 5.64
C ILE A 232 6.18 -9.24 4.32
N PRO A 233 6.89 -9.08 3.19
CA PRO A 233 6.26 -8.91 1.90
C PRO A 233 5.53 -10.19 1.50
N MET A 234 4.23 -10.06 1.23
CA MET A 234 3.37 -11.13 0.76
C MET A 234 2.72 -10.75 -0.57
N VAL A 235 2.59 -11.72 -1.46
CA VAL A 235 1.72 -11.63 -2.64
C VAL A 235 0.67 -12.73 -2.56
N VAL A 236 -0.59 -12.33 -2.56
CA VAL A 236 -1.74 -13.24 -2.49
C VAL A 236 -2.26 -13.46 -3.92
N TYR A 237 -2.55 -14.71 -4.27
CA TYR A 237 -3.16 -15.04 -5.56
C TYR A 237 -4.42 -15.90 -5.38
N CYS A 238 -5.31 -15.83 -6.37
CA CYS A 238 -6.46 -16.73 -6.51
C CYS A 238 -6.36 -17.50 -7.83
N LYS A 239 -7.45 -18.10 -8.32
CA LYS A 239 -7.51 -18.83 -9.58
C LYS A 239 -7.22 -17.94 -10.80
N ASP A 240 -7.97 -16.86 -10.96
CA ASP A 240 -7.94 -15.99 -12.14
C ASP A 240 -8.49 -14.59 -11.80
N THR A 241 -8.64 -13.73 -12.81
CA THR A 241 -9.11 -12.34 -12.66
C THR A 241 -10.58 -12.20 -12.23
N ALA A 242 -11.39 -13.27 -12.31
CA ALA A 242 -12.77 -13.28 -11.86
C ALA A 242 -12.91 -13.76 -10.40
N CYS A 243 -11.83 -14.30 -9.81
CA CYS A 243 -11.83 -14.70 -8.42
C CYS A 243 -11.46 -13.55 -7.48
N HIS A 244 -12.26 -13.33 -6.43
CA HIS A 244 -12.05 -12.30 -5.42
C HIS A 244 -11.45 -12.80 -4.08
N ALA A 245 -11.07 -14.08 -4.00
CA ALA A 245 -10.56 -14.65 -2.74
C ALA A 245 -9.21 -14.03 -2.32
N ALA A 246 -8.38 -13.63 -3.29
CA ALA A 246 -7.09 -12.99 -3.02
C ALA A 246 -7.28 -11.60 -2.38
N GLU A 247 -8.19 -10.79 -2.90
CA GLU A 247 -8.54 -9.48 -2.36
C GLU A 247 -9.15 -9.60 -0.96
N ASN A 248 -10.06 -10.56 -0.78
CA ASN A 248 -10.68 -10.83 0.52
C ASN A 248 -9.64 -11.25 1.56
N LEU A 249 -8.74 -12.18 1.21
CA LEU A 249 -7.64 -12.59 2.09
C LEU A 249 -6.70 -11.42 2.39
N ALA A 250 -6.36 -10.63 1.37
CA ALA A 250 -5.52 -9.45 1.55
C ALA A 250 -6.13 -8.50 2.58
N VAL A 251 -7.42 -8.15 2.46
CA VAL A 251 -8.17 -7.31 3.41
C VAL A 251 -8.19 -7.90 4.82
N GLU A 252 -8.34 -9.21 4.98
CA GLU A 252 -8.32 -9.85 6.30
C GLU A 252 -6.92 -9.82 6.95
N LEU A 253 -5.85 -10.06 6.20
CA LEU A 253 -4.48 -9.94 6.71
C LEU A 253 -4.20 -8.50 7.17
N TYR A 254 -4.63 -7.58 6.34
CA TYR A 254 -4.64 -6.14 6.59
C TYR A 254 -5.37 -5.75 7.88
N ARG A 255 -6.59 -6.27 8.10
CA ARG A 255 -7.35 -6.09 9.36
C ARG A 255 -6.63 -6.65 10.58
N LYS A 256 -5.78 -7.67 10.40
CA LYS A 256 -4.95 -8.25 11.46
C LYS A 256 -3.60 -7.55 11.67
N GLY A 257 -3.33 -6.49 10.92
CA GLY A 257 -2.16 -5.64 11.11
C GLY A 257 -0.94 -5.99 10.26
N PHE A 258 -1.08 -6.91 9.30
CA PHE A 258 -0.08 -7.09 8.24
C PHE A 258 -0.11 -5.88 7.32
N VAL A 259 1.05 -5.30 6.99
CA VAL A 259 1.08 -4.01 6.28
C VAL A 259 1.59 -4.11 4.85
N ASN A 260 2.23 -5.22 4.48
CA ASN A 260 2.95 -5.39 3.22
C ASN A 260 2.36 -6.53 2.37
N VAL A 261 1.10 -6.35 1.94
CA VAL A 261 0.33 -7.35 1.18
C VAL A 261 0.03 -6.83 -0.22
N SER A 262 0.43 -7.58 -1.25
CA SER A 262 0.07 -7.33 -2.65
C SER A 262 -0.89 -8.41 -3.15
N VAL A 263 -1.55 -8.13 -4.28
CA VAL A 263 -2.38 -9.11 -4.99
C VAL A 263 -1.79 -9.40 -6.37
N PHE A 264 -1.81 -10.66 -6.78
CA PHE A 264 -1.53 -11.05 -8.15
C PHE A 264 -2.84 -11.36 -8.88
N PRO A 265 -3.37 -10.40 -9.68
CA PRO A 265 -4.71 -10.54 -10.28
C PRO A 265 -4.77 -11.60 -11.39
N GLY A 266 -3.62 -11.96 -11.99
CA GLY A 266 -3.57 -13.01 -13.02
C GLY A 266 -3.95 -14.39 -12.49
N GLY A 267 -3.72 -14.63 -11.19
CA GLY A 267 -4.01 -15.89 -10.53
C GLY A 267 -3.23 -17.10 -11.07
N TYR A 268 -3.55 -18.26 -10.52
CA TYR A 268 -2.99 -19.56 -10.90
C TYR A 268 -3.04 -19.81 -12.41
N ASP A 269 -4.19 -19.53 -13.04
CA ASP A 269 -4.42 -19.74 -14.47
C ASP A 269 -3.38 -19.04 -15.34
N LYS A 270 -3.01 -17.80 -14.98
CA LYS A 270 -2.03 -17.03 -15.74
C LYS A 270 -0.64 -17.64 -15.64
N ILE A 271 -0.27 -18.18 -14.48
CA ILE A 271 1.02 -18.83 -14.25
C ILE A 271 1.16 -20.10 -15.07
N ILE A 272 0.13 -20.95 -15.05
CA ILE A 272 0.10 -22.20 -15.83
C ILE A 272 0.10 -21.92 -17.34
N LYS A 273 -0.79 -21.03 -17.82
CA LYS A 273 -0.89 -20.71 -19.26
C LYS A 273 0.38 -20.09 -19.81
N SER A 274 1.06 -19.27 -19.01
CA SER A 274 2.31 -18.63 -19.42
C SER A 274 3.54 -19.54 -19.28
N LYS A 275 3.37 -20.81 -18.86
CA LYS A 275 4.47 -21.77 -18.60
C LYS A 275 5.57 -21.14 -17.73
N LEU A 276 5.14 -20.36 -16.74
CA LEU A 276 6.04 -19.65 -15.82
C LEU A 276 6.54 -20.57 -14.70
N ILE A 277 5.89 -21.73 -14.56
CA ILE A 277 6.29 -22.91 -13.79
C ILE A 277 6.17 -24.14 -14.68
#